data_AF-A0A2W4TC77-F1
#
_entry.id   AF-A0A2W4TC77-F1
#
_cell.length_a   1.000
_cell.length_b   1.000
_cell.length_c   1.000
_cell.angle_alpha   90.00
_cell.angle_beta   90.00
_cell.angle_gamma   90.00
#
_symmetry.space_group_name_H-M   'P 1'
#
loop_
_entity.id
_entity.type
_entity.pdbx_description
1 polymer ?
#
loop_
_entity_poly.entity_id
_entity_poly.type
_entity_poly.pdbx_seq_one_letter_code
_entity_poly.pdbx_strand_id
1 'polypeptide(L)'
;MFDRDDTPQTRAAWLRRRNSPSVDQQVVSGVPADLANSADENGSLVTLAPVEWIICFVPGLQAQWWHRFVFSKHKHVFAMRPTNTGSWILVEPWWSRMMVTVLPPADAVKFLRWGGTGDILRVREAVPGHASQVRGWSNCAVLTAFVLGRRSFTWTPHGLYRQLLREKDTRREGVEDLLVEQFTKVVSQHSDSALAVSADQLSLPFRELLTIIGRNLLEAMMTPSLLEVCYTAVLEAERYPAATRVYAEHGPKRAIAVLSKILEKAVRDGHIALADCDAGARRFLAMLHGDIHLQAILQIGDVPTPSEIDLRARTAVKLFLDGMTAGRAETPVDEGQ
;
A
#
# COMPACT_ATOMS: atom_id res chain seq x y z
N MET A 1 13.36 6.43 -14.49
CA MET A 1 14.62 7.16 -14.21
C MET A 1 14.78 7.15 -12.71
N PHE A 2 15.88 6.55 -12.24
CA PHE A 2 16.27 6.12 -10.89
C PHE A 2 15.40 6.51 -9.67
N ASP A 3 15.00 5.45 -8.97
CA ASP A 3 14.38 5.43 -7.64
C ASP A 3 15.17 6.29 -6.64
N ARG A 4 14.48 7.19 -5.93
CA ARG A 4 15.09 8.27 -5.14
C ARG A 4 15.22 7.92 -3.64
N ASP A 5 15.34 6.63 -3.31
CA ASP A 5 15.60 6.11 -1.96
C ASP A 5 17.10 5.79 -1.71
N ASP A 6 17.99 6.63 -2.25
CA ASP A 6 19.44 6.47 -2.09
C ASP A 6 19.91 7.14 -0.78
N THR A 7 19.53 6.57 0.37
CA THR A 7 20.08 6.97 1.67
C THR A 7 21.60 6.65 1.74
N PRO A 8 22.39 7.35 2.57
CA PRO A 8 23.81 7.04 2.77
C PRO A 8 24.07 5.59 3.19
N GLN A 9 23.10 4.96 3.85
CA GLN A 9 23.13 3.56 4.28
C GLN A 9 22.89 2.61 3.12
N THR A 10 21.99 2.92 2.18
CA THR A 10 21.79 2.14 0.94
C THR A 10 23.03 2.20 0.04
N ARG A 11 23.66 3.38 -0.13
CA ARG A 11 24.95 3.50 -0.84
C ARG A 11 26.10 2.73 -0.18
N ALA A 12 26.22 2.79 1.14
CA ALA A 12 27.25 2.05 1.87
C ALA A 12 27.04 0.53 1.84
N ALA A 13 25.78 0.07 1.77
CA ALA A 13 25.44 -1.34 1.55
C ALA A 13 25.76 -1.78 0.11
N TRP A 14 25.52 -0.92 -0.88
CA TRP A 14 25.82 -1.17 -2.29
C TRP A 14 27.34 -1.27 -2.55
N LEU A 15 28.14 -0.42 -1.91
CA LEU A 15 29.61 -0.44 -2.02
C LEU A 15 30.24 -1.66 -1.31
N ARG A 16 29.64 -2.14 -0.21
CA ARG A 16 30.08 -3.37 0.46
C ARG A 16 29.85 -4.64 -0.38
N ARG A 17 28.81 -4.68 -1.21
CA ARG A 17 28.54 -5.82 -2.14
C ARG A 17 29.69 -6.13 -3.11
N ARG A 18 30.54 -5.15 -3.44
CA ARG A 18 31.66 -5.35 -4.38
C ARG A 18 32.92 -5.93 -3.73
N ASN A 19 33.06 -5.82 -2.42
CA ASN A 19 34.30 -6.14 -1.71
C ASN A 19 34.05 -7.18 -0.60
N SER A 20 33.38 -8.29 -0.91
CA SER A 20 33.41 -9.46 -0.03
C SER A 20 34.69 -10.26 -0.32
N PRO A 21 35.52 -10.59 0.70
CA PRO A 21 36.68 -11.46 0.50
C PRO A 21 36.21 -12.86 0.13
N SER A 22 36.97 -13.54 -0.74
CA SER A 22 36.76 -14.93 -1.11
C SER A 22 36.82 -15.82 0.12
N VAL A 23 35.65 -16.19 0.65
CA VAL A 23 35.54 -17.27 1.63
C VAL A 23 35.68 -18.55 0.84
N ASP A 24 36.71 -19.33 1.15
CA ASP A 24 36.97 -20.65 0.58
C ASP A 24 35.90 -21.63 1.11
N GLN A 25 34.67 -21.50 0.63
CA GLN A 25 33.56 -22.41 0.92
C GLN A 25 33.63 -23.58 -0.05
N GLN A 26 33.64 -24.80 0.48
CA GLN A 26 33.61 -26.04 -0.30
C GLN A 26 32.55 -25.96 -1.40
N VAL A 27 32.99 -25.80 -2.65
CA VAL A 27 32.10 -25.74 -3.81
C VAL A 27 31.38 -27.07 -3.91
N VAL A 28 30.08 -27.05 -3.62
CA VAL A 28 29.22 -28.23 -3.75
C VAL A 28 29.24 -28.65 -5.22
N SER A 29 29.66 -29.90 -5.47
CA SER A 29 29.78 -30.43 -6.83
C SER A 29 28.47 -30.23 -7.62
N GLY A 30 28.58 -29.63 -8.80
CA GLY A 30 27.44 -29.31 -9.68
C GLY A 30 26.80 -27.94 -9.47
N VAL A 31 27.23 -27.15 -8.47
CA VAL A 31 26.77 -25.76 -8.30
C VAL A 31 27.73 -24.81 -9.05
N PRO A 32 27.23 -23.93 -9.94
CA PRO A 32 28.04 -22.90 -10.59
C PRO A 32 28.83 -22.06 -9.57
N ALA A 33 30.10 -21.82 -9.86
CA ALA A 33 31.01 -21.14 -8.93
C ALA A 33 30.59 -19.70 -8.61
N ASP A 34 29.95 -19.01 -9.56
CA ASP A 34 29.36 -17.69 -9.35
C ASP A 34 28.25 -17.71 -8.29
N LEU A 35 27.40 -18.74 -8.27
CA LEU A 35 26.36 -18.91 -7.26
C LEU A 35 26.93 -19.33 -5.90
N ALA A 36 27.90 -20.25 -5.89
CA ALA A 36 28.56 -20.69 -4.67
C ALA A 36 29.25 -19.51 -3.95
N ASN A 37 29.85 -18.59 -4.70
CA ASN A 37 30.52 -17.41 -4.18
C ASN A 37 29.58 -16.23 -3.90
N SER A 38 28.32 -16.31 -4.32
CA SER A 38 27.30 -15.25 -4.10
C SER A 38 26.50 -15.45 -2.82
N ALA A 39 26.69 -16.56 -2.11
CA ALA A 39 26.03 -16.81 -0.83
C ALA A 39 26.55 -15.84 0.24
N ASP A 40 25.65 -15.21 0.98
CA ASP A 40 26.01 -14.38 2.13
C ASP A 40 26.42 -15.23 3.34
N GLU A 41 26.77 -14.55 4.43
CA GLU A 41 27.20 -15.18 5.70
C GLU A 41 26.15 -16.15 6.30
N ASN A 42 24.89 -16.06 5.85
CA ASN A 42 23.78 -16.89 6.28
C ASN A 42 23.43 -18.00 5.27
N GLY A 43 24.21 -18.15 4.20
CA GLY A 43 23.99 -19.12 3.14
C GLY A 43 22.85 -18.74 2.18
N SER A 44 22.42 -17.48 2.18
CA SER A 44 21.40 -16.98 1.24
C SER A 44 22.06 -16.42 -0.01
N LEU A 45 21.50 -16.73 -1.19
CA LEU A 45 21.94 -16.12 -2.46
C LEU A 45 21.63 -14.62 -2.53
N VAL A 46 20.70 -14.14 -1.71
CA VAL A 46 20.33 -12.73 -1.60
C VAL A 46 20.16 -12.37 -0.14
N THR A 47 20.91 -11.38 0.35
CA THR A 47 20.72 -10.85 1.69
C THR A 47 19.37 -10.14 1.79
N LEU A 48 18.51 -10.65 2.67
CA LEU A 48 17.19 -10.11 2.95
C LEU A 48 17.20 -9.48 4.35
N ALA A 49 16.72 -8.23 4.45
CA ALA A 49 16.51 -7.60 5.74
C ALA A 49 15.29 -8.24 6.44
N PRO A 50 15.32 -8.40 7.78
CA PRO A 50 14.17 -8.92 8.50
C PRO A 50 12.92 -8.05 8.28
N VAL A 51 11.79 -8.70 8.01
CA VAL A 51 10.49 -8.03 7.87
C VAL A 51 9.61 -8.21 9.11
N GLU A 52 8.55 -7.40 9.18
CA GLU A 52 7.50 -7.54 10.19
C GLU A 52 6.33 -8.33 9.62
N TRP A 53 5.78 -9.21 10.46
CA TRP A 53 4.61 -10.03 10.17
C TRP A 53 3.48 -9.69 11.13
N ILE A 54 2.26 -9.70 10.60
CA ILE A 54 1.01 -9.63 11.33
C ILE A 54 0.56 -11.06 11.62
N ILE A 55 0.66 -11.46 12.88
CA ILE A 55 0.35 -12.82 13.35
C ILE A 55 -1.03 -12.79 14.00
N CYS A 56 -1.97 -13.51 13.41
CA CYS A 56 -3.36 -13.54 13.83
C CYS A 56 -3.66 -14.85 14.55
N PHE A 57 -4.03 -14.76 15.83
CA PHE A 57 -4.52 -15.88 16.62
C PHE A 57 -6.04 -15.82 16.66
N VAL A 58 -6.69 -16.88 16.21
CA VAL A 58 -8.11 -16.82 15.87
C VAL A 58 -8.91 -18.01 16.39
N PRO A 59 -10.23 -17.83 16.65
CA PRO A 59 -11.14 -18.92 16.88
C PRO A 59 -11.32 -19.74 15.59
N GLY A 60 -11.72 -21.00 15.73
CA GLY A 60 -12.00 -21.86 14.58
C GLY A 60 -13.32 -21.48 13.90
N LEU A 61 -13.34 -21.47 12.56
CA LEU A 61 -14.52 -21.12 11.75
C LEU A 61 -15.60 -22.21 11.76
N GLN A 62 -15.23 -23.46 12.06
CA GLN A 62 -16.15 -24.59 12.14
C GLN A 62 -16.01 -25.27 13.49
N ALA A 63 -17.12 -25.74 14.07
CA ALA A 63 -17.08 -26.46 15.34
C ALA A 63 -16.30 -27.78 15.19
N GLN A 64 -15.37 -28.03 16.10
CA GLN A 64 -14.61 -29.28 16.17
C GLN A 64 -14.70 -29.84 17.59
N TRP A 65 -14.70 -31.16 17.73
CA TRP A 65 -14.88 -31.82 19.02
C TRP A 65 -13.83 -31.40 20.07
N TRP A 66 -12.58 -31.15 19.62
CA TRP A 66 -11.45 -30.78 20.47
C TRP A 66 -11.47 -29.30 20.90
N HIS A 67 -12.31 -28.45 20.30
CA HIS A 67 -12.37 -27.01 20.59
C HIS A 67 -12.64 -26.67 22.06
N ARG A 68 -13.24 -27.59 22.81
CA ARG A 68 -13.53 -27.43 24.25
C ARG A 68 -12.30 -27.56 25.15
N PHE A 69 -11.22 -28.14 24.64
CA PHE A 69 -10.00 -28.41 25.41
C PHE A 69 -8.88 -27.38 25.14
N VAL A 70 -9.15 -26.37 24.31
CA VAL A 70 -8.19 -25.35 23.89
C VAL A 70 -8.75 -23.95 24.14
N PHE A 71 -7.87 -22.95 24.17
CA PHE A 71 -8.26 -21.56 24.38
C PHE A 71 -9.23 -21.09 23.28
N SER A 72 -10.39 -20.57 23.70
CA SER A 72 -11.53 -20.32 22.80
C SER A 72 -11.19 -19.36 21.66
N LYS A 73 -10.34 -18.36 21.92
CA LYS A 73 -9.88 -17.37 20.94
C LYS A 73 -8.67 -17.80 20.11
N HIS A 74 -7.90 -18.81 20.53
CA HIS A 74 -6.62 -19.19 19.88
C HIS A 74 -6.65 -20.66 19.49
N LYS A 75 -7.54 -20.98 18.56
CA LYS A 75 -7.69 -22.33 18.01
C LYS A 75 -6.86 -22.53 16.75
N HIS A 76 -6.54 -21.43 16.07
CA HIS A 76 -5.72 -21.41 14.87
C HIS A 76 -4.80 -20.18 14.87
N VAL A 77 -3.73 -20.23 14.07
CA VAL A 77 -2.82 -19.11 13.85
C VAL A 77 -2.35 -19.07 12.40
N PHE A 78 -2.28 -17.86 11.84
CA PHE A 78 -1.74 -17.59 10.52
C PHE A 78 -0.94 -16.29 10.53
N ALA A 79 -0.17 -16.06 9.46
CA ALA A 79 0.65 -14.88 9.30
C ALA A 79 0.27 -14.12 8.03
N MET A 80 0.26 -12.80 8.11
CA MET A 80 0.04 -11.92 6.97
C MET A 80 1.04 -10.78 6.98
N ARG A 81 1.27 -10.14 5.84
CA ARG A 81 1.93 -8.84 5.80
C ARG A 81 1.52 -8.04 4.58
N PRO A 82 1.44 -6.71 4.68
CA PRO A 82 1.18 -5.85 3.54
C PRO A 82 2.38 -5.82 2.57
N THR A 83 2.09 -5.58 1.29
CA THR A 83 3.07 -5.20 0.28
C THR A 83 3.05 -3.68 0.08
N ASN A 84 4.04 -3.16 -0.65
CA ASN A 84 4.09 -1.74 -1.02
C ASN A 84 2.98 -1.35 -2.02
N THR A 85 2.33 -2.32 -2.67
CA THR A 85 1.29 -2.09 -3.68
C THR A 85 -0.12 -2.16 -3.10
N GLY A 86 -0.29 -2.25 -1.79
CA GLY A 86 -1.60 -2.38 -1.16
C GLY A 86 -2.05 -3.81 -0.90
N SER A 87 -1.63 -4.77 -1.73
CA SER A 87 -1.93 -6.20 -1.57
C SER A 87 -1.32 -6.78 -0.28
N TRP A 88 -1.74 -7.99 0.10
CA TRP A 88 -1.27 -8.67 1.31
C TRP A 88 -0.76 -10.06 1.00
N ILE A 89 0.42 -10.40 1.51
CA ILE A 89 0.88 -11.79 1.51
C ILE A 89 0.22 -12.49 2.69
N LEU A 90 -0.45 -13.60 2.43
CA LEU A 90 -1.01 -14.52 3.42
C LEU A 90 -0.17 -15.80 3.45
N VAL A 91 0.22 -16.21 4.65
CA VAL A 91 0.79 -17.52 4.97
C VAL A 91 -0.14 -18.22 5.96
N GLU A 92 -0.85 -19.23 5.45
CA GLU A 92 -1.99 -19.84 6.10
C GLU A 92 -1.79 -21.37 6.19
N PRO A 93 -1.30 -21.87 7.33
CA PRO A 93 -1.03 -23.29 7.55
C PRO A 93 -2.31 -24.07 7.87
N TRP A 94 -2.93 -24.67 6.86
CA TRP A 94 -4.03 -25.62 7.04
C TRP A 94 -3.53 -27.02 7.42
N TRP A 95 -4.43 -27.83 7.99
CA TRP A 95 -4.12 -29.21 8.42
C TRP A 95 -3.49 -30.09 7.33
N SER A 96 -3.85 -29.88 6.06
CA SER A 96 -3.35 -30.67 4.93
C SER A 96 -2.40 -29.91 3.99
N ARG A 97 -2.23 -28.60 4.16
CA ARG A 97 -1.43 -27.78 3.23
C ARG A 97 -0.96 -26.47 3.85
N MET A 98 0.22 -26.02 3.42
CA MET A 98 0.66 -24.64 3.63
C MET A 98 0.20 -23.79 2.45
N MET A 99 -0.66 -22.81 2.68
CA MET A 99 -1.09 -21.86 1.65
C MET A 99 -0.27 -20.58 1.75
N VAL A 100 0.37 -20.18 0.64
CA VAL A 100 1.03 -18.89 0.49
C VAL A 100 0.43 -18.20 -0.72
N THR A 101 -0.19 -17.03 -0.54
CA THR A 101 -0.87 -16.31 -1.62
C THR A 101 -0.83 -14.80 -1.42
N VAL A 102 -1.03 -14.05 -2.49
CA VAL A 102 -1.23 -12.60 -2.45
C VAL A 102 -2.72 -12.32 -2.53
N LEU A 103 -3.25 -11.61 -1.53
CA LEU A 103 -4.64 -11.21 -1.43
C LEU A 103 -4.81 -9.74 -1.88
N PRO A 104 -5.88 -9.44 -2.63
CA PRO A 104 -6.37 -8.08 -2.76
C PRO A 104 -6.72 -7.48 -1.38
N PRO A 105 -6.64 -6.16 -1.22
CA PRO A 105 -6.95 -5.49 0.06
C PRO A 105 -8.31 -5.88 0.65
N ALA A 106 -9.37 -5.97 -0.17
CA ALA A 106 -10.71 -6.33 0.30
C ALA A 106 -10.78 -7.75 0.89
N ASP A 107 -10.06 -8.71 0.31
CA ASP A 107 -9.98 -10.07 0.84
C ASP A 107 -9.09 -10.15 2.09
N ALA A 108 -8.00 -9.38 2.12
CA ALA A 108 -7.15 -9.28 3.30
C ALA A 108 -7.93 -8.78 4.53
N VAL A 109 -8.85 -7.82 4.35
CA VAL A 109 -9.71 -7.34 5.44
C VAL A 109 -10.55 -8.47 6.04
N LYS A 110 -11.04 -9.44 5.25
CA LYS A 110 -11.78 -10.59 5.77
C LYS A 110 -10.93 -11.41 6.77
N PHE A 111 -9.66 -11.62 6.46
CA PHE A 111 -8.72 -12.30 7.34
C PHE A 111 -8.35 -11.45 8.56
N LEU A 112 -8.11 -10.14 8.39
CA LEU A 112 -7.83 -9.24 9.50
C LEU A 112 -9.02 -9.17 10.47
N ARG A 113 -10.25 -9.14 9.96
CA ARG A 113 -11.49 -9.22 10.76
C ARG A 113 -11.56 -10.51 11.55
N TRP A 114 -11.20 -11.64 10.94
CA TRP A 114 -11.10 -12.91 11.66
C TRP A 114 -10.01 -12.83 12.75
N GLY A 115 -8.85 -12.23 12.44
CA GLY A 115 -7.81 -11.86 13.40
C GLY A 115 -8.35 -11.09 14.61
N GLY A 116 -9.16 -10.06 14.35
CA GLY A 116 -9.76 -9.19 15.37
C GLY A 116 -10.75 -9.90 16.31
N THR A 117 -11.21 -11.11 15.99
CA THR A 117 -12.03 -11.92 16.90
C THR A 117 -11.20 -12.64 17.98
N GLY A 118 -9.88 -12.73 17.79
CA GLY A 118 -8.94 -13.25 18.78
C GLY A 118 -7.93 -12.18 19.17
N ASP A 119 -6.66 -12.38 18.80
CA ASP A 119 -5.57 -11.46 19.09
C ASP A 119 -4.66 -11.32 17.85
N ILE A 120 -4.19 -10.10 17.58
CA ILE A 120 -3.27 -9.80 16.48
C ILE A 120 -1.96 -9.25 17.07
N LEU A 121 -0.83 -9.80 16.64
CA LEU A 121 0.51 -9.36 17.03
C LEU A 121 1.32 -8.93 15.81
N ARG A 122 2.00 -7.80 15.89
CA ARG A 122 3.11 -7.45 14.98
C ARG A 122 4.40 -8.02 15.54
N VAL A 123 5.08 -8.84 14.74
CA VAL A 123 6.29 -9.56 15.14
C VAL A 123 7.35 -9.46 14.05
N ARG A 124 8.55 -9.03 14.43
CA ARG A 124 9.71 -8.99 13.54
C ARG A 124 10.33 -10.38 13.43
N GLU A 125 10.55 -10.88 12.23
CA GLU A 125 11.22 -12.16 12.01
C GLU A 125 12.71 -12.10 12.39
N ALA A 126 13.33 -13.25 12.59
CA ALA A 126 14.78 -13.35 12.77
C ALA A 126 15.45 -13.80 11.46
N VAL A 127 16.42 -13.02 10.98
CA VAL A 127 17.28 -13.37 9.84
C VAL A 127 18.75 -13.20 10.28
N PRO A 128 19.55 -14.28 10.34
CA PRO A 128 19.13 -15.67 10.23
C PRO A 128 18.24 -16.06 11.42
N GLY A 129 17.27 -16.94 11.17
CA GLY A 129 16.46 -17.53 12.22
C GLY A 129 17.24 -18.59 13.01
N HIS A 130 16.78 -18.92 14.21
CA HIS A 130 17.36 -20.00 15.03
C HIS A 130 16.44 -21.22 15.11
N ALA A 131 15.46 -21.35 14.21
CA ALA A 131 14.47 -22.42 14.19
C ALA A 131 15.12 -23.83 14.07
N SER A 132 14.45 -24.84 14.64
CA SER A 132 14.90 -26.23 14.57
C SER A 132 14.47 -26.90 13.26
N GLN A 133 15.34 -27.75 12.69
CA GLN A 133 14.98 -28.62 11.56
C GLN A 133 14.25 -29.90 12.01
N VAL A 134 14.36 -30.28 13.28
CA VAL A 134 13.58 -31.37 13.88
C VAL A 134 12.23 -30.80 14.31
N ARG A 135 11.17 -31.09 13.53
CA ARG A 135 9.87 -30.37 13.62
C ARG A 135 8.72 -31.15 14.24
N GLY A 136 8.86 -32.46 14.52
CA GLY A 136 7.78 -33.28 15.07
C GLY A 136 6.47 -33.14 14.28
N TRP A 137 5.33 -32.96 14.97
CA TRP A 137 4.02 -32.78 14.32
C TRP A 137 3.80 -31.32 13.87
N SER A 138 3.87 -31.10 12.55
CA SER A 138 3.86 -29.76 11.95
C SER A 138 2.46 -29.12 11.89
N ASN A 139 2.00 -28.56 13.02
CA ASN A 139 0.74 -27.82 13.11
C ASN A 139 0.92 -26.30 12.86
N CYS A 140 -0.20 -25.55 12.86
CA CYS A 140 -0.19 -24.12 12.56
C CYS A 140 0.76 -23.30 13.46
N ALA A 141 0.84 -23.61 14.76
CA ALA A 141 1.75 -22.91 15.67
C ALA A 141 3.22 -23.20 15.35
N VAL A 142 3.58 -24.45 15.05
CA VAL A 142 4.95 -24.82 14.68
C VAL A 142 5.35 -24.14 13.36
N LEU A 143 4.44 -24.15 12.39
CA LEU A 143 4.67 -23.59 11.06
C LEU A 143 4.80 -22.05 11.10
N THR A 144 3.94 -21.35 11.83
CA THR A 144 4.06 -19.89 12.00
C THR A 144 5.32 -19.51 12.78
N ALA A 145 5.70 -20.27 13.81
CA ALA A 145 6.97 -20.04 14.51
C ALA A 145 8.17 -20.23 13.57
N PHE A 146 8.09 -21.18 12.64
CA PHE A 146 9.13 -21.41 11.63
C PHE A 146 9.24 -20.24 10.65
N VAL A 147 8.11 -19.68 10.19
CA VAL A 147 8.08 -18.45 9.37
C VAL A 147 8.80 -17.29 10.08
N LEU A 148 8.60 -17.17 11.39
CA LEU A 148 9.26 -16.15 12.22
C LEU A 148 10.72 -16.46 12.57
N GLY A 149 11.28 -17.59 12.14
CA GLY A 149 12.63 -18.01 12.49
C GLY A 149 12.82 -18.37 13.97
N ARG A 150 11.74 -18.70 14.69
CA ARG A 150 11.76 -19.02 16.12
C ARG A 150 11.94 -20.52 16.37
N ARG A 151 12.61 -20.87 17.47
CA ARG A 151 12.48 -22.22 18.04
C ARG A 151 11.12 -22.30 18.71
N SER A 152 10.39 -23.37 18.44
CA SER A 152 9.12 -23.62 19.11
C SER A 152 9.00 -25.09 19.48
N PHE A 153 8.78 -25.32 20.77
CA PHE A 153 8.25 -26.56 21.32
C PHE A 153 6.78 -26.39 21.72
N THR A 154 6.14 -25.26 21.38
CA THR A 154 4.75 -24.97 21.74
C THR A 154 3.81 -25.51 20.65
N TRP A 155 3.02 -26.52 21.01
CA TRP A 155 2.12 -27.21 20.09
C TRP A 155 0.75 -26.52 19.93
N THR A 156 0.49 -25.43 20.62
CA THR A 156 -0.81 -24.74 20.58
C THR A 156 -0.65 -23.29 20.15
N PRO A 157 -1.62 -22.73 19.40
CA PRO A 157 -1.63 -21.31 19.06
C PRO A 157 -1.53 -20.42 20.31
N HIS A 158 -2.23 -20.77 21.40
CA HIS A 158 -2.13 -20.00 22.65
C HIS A 158 -0.74 -20.09 23.31
N GLY A 159 -0.05 -21.22 23.18
CA GLY A 159 1.34 -21.36 23.63
C GLY A 159 2.27 -20.42 22.88
N LEU A 160 2.18 -20.42 21.55
CA LEU A 160 2.95 -19.52 20.70
C LEU A 160 2.64 -18.04 21.00
N TYR A 161 1.36 -17.69 21.14
CA TYR A 161 0.94 -16.33 21.52
C TYR A 161 1.63 -15.84 22.80
N ARG A 162 1.63 -16.65 23.86
CA ARG A 162 2.31 -16.30 25.13
C ARG A 162 3.82 -16.20 24.99
N GLN A 163 4.42 -16.98 24.09
CA GLN A 163 5.84 -16.88 23.80
C GLN A 163 6.15 -15.54 23.11
N LEU A 164 5.44 -15.21 22.02
CA LEU A 164 5.68 -14.00 21.24
C LEU A 164 5.45 -12.73 22.07
N LEU A 165 4.43 -12.72 22.93
CA LEU A 165 4.17 -11.60 23.85
C LEU A 165 5.30 -11.28 24.84
N ARG A 166 6.22 -12.22 25.08
CA ARG A 166 7.39 -11.98 25.96
C ARG A 166 8.55 -11.34 25.22
N GLU A 167 8.49 -11.28 23.88
CA GLU A 167 9.53 -10.65 23.07
C GLU A 167 9.37 -9.13 23.12
N LYS A 168 10.49 -8.41 23.33
CA LYS A 168 10.49 -6.96 23.54
C LYS A 168 9.92 -6.17 22.35
N ASP A 169 10.11 -6.67 21.13
CA ASP A 169 9.73 -5.98 19.90
C ASP A 169 8.34 -6.36 19.39
N THR A 170 7.62 -7.24 20.11
CA THR A 170 6.26 -7.65 19.73
C THR A 170 5.23 -6.63 20.21
N ARG A 171 4.33 -6.24 19.31
CA ARG A 171 3.25 -5.27 19.60
C ARG A 171 1.90 -5.91 19.35
N ARG A 172 0.90 -5.52 20.14
CA ARG A 172 -0.50 -5.85 19.85
C ARG A 172 -1.03 -4.86 18.82
N GLU A 173 -1.82 -5.36 17.87
CA GLU A 173 -2.36 -4.55 16.79
C GLU A 173 -3.88 -4.58 16.76
N GLY A 174 -4.48 -3.47 16.36
CA GLY A 174 -5.90 -3.36 16.02
C GLY A 174 -6.11 -3.50 14.51
N VAL A 175 -7.27 -4.03 14.12
CA VAL A 175 -7.62 -4.12 12.68
C VAL A 175 -7.66 -2.73 12.05
N GLU A 176 -8.30 -1.76 12.71
CA GLU A 176 -8.41 -0.41 12.18
C GLU A 176 -7.05 0.28 12.03
N ASP A 177 -6.14 0.11 13.01
CA ASP A 177 -4.80 0.71 12.96
C ASP A 177 -3.97 0.16 11.78
N LEU A 178 -4.04 -1.15 11.55
CA LEU A 178 -3.39 -1.80 10.40
C LEU A 178 -3.91 -1.28 9.06
N LEU A 179 -5.22 -1.04 8.97
CA LEU A 179 -5.83 -0.48 7.76
C LEU A 179 -5.48 0.99 7.58
N VAL A 180 -5.47 1.78 8.65
CA VAL A 180 -5.00 3.18 8.64
C VAL A 180 -3.57 3.26 8.12
N GLU A 181 -2.64 2.47 8.66
CA GLU A 181 -1.24 2.44 8.24
C GLU A 181 -1.12 2.10 6.75
N GLN A 182 -1.77 1.00 6.33
CA GLN A 182 -1.65 0.52 4.97
C GLN A 182 -2.28 1.47 3.95
N PHE A 183 -3.46 2.01 4.25
CA PHE A 183 -4.12 2.97 3.36
C PHE A 183 -3.32 4.26 3.29
N THR A 184 -2.78 4.74 4.41
CA THR A 184 -1.96 5.97 4.44
C THR A 184 -0.76 5.81 3.52
N LYS A 185 -0.06 4.66 3.62
CA LYS A 185 1.11 4.36 2.82
C LYS A 185 0.80 4.34 1.32
N VAL A 186 -0.21 3.56 0.90
CA VAL A 186 -0.55 3.41 -0.52
C VAL A 186 -1.08 4.73 -1.11
N VAL A 187 -2.02 5.38 -0.42
CA VAL A 187 -2.63 6.62 -0.91
C VAL A 187 -1.60 7.75 -1.00
N SER A 188 -0.72 7.88 0.00
CA SER A 188 0.31 8.92 0.00
C SER A 188 1.32 8.68 -1.13
N GLN A 189 1.79 7.44 -1.32
CA GLN A 189 2.74 7.11 -2.38
C GLN A 189 2.22 7.48 -3.77
N HIS A 190 0.96 7.14 -4.08
CA HIS A 190 0.35 7.49 -5.36
C HIS A 190 0.08 8.99 -5.48
N SER A 191 -0.36 9.64 -4.40
CA SER A 191 -0.63 11.09 -4.39
C SER A 191 0.64 11.91 -4.56
N ASP A 192 1.73 11.52 -3.90
CA ASP A 192 3.06 12.14 -4.03
C ASP A 192 3.55 12.06 -5.48
N SER A 193 3.42 10.88 -6.09
CA SER A 193 3.85 10.64 -7.47
C SER A 193 3.01 11.46 -8.46
N ALA A 194 1.70 11.54 -8.27
CA ALA A 194 0.78 12.26 -9.15
C ALA A 194 0.97 13.78 -9.12
N LEU A 195 1.24 14.30 -7.92
CA LEU A 195 1.38 15.74 -7.66
C LEU A 195 2.83 16.23 -7.78
N ALA A 196 3.77 15.35 -8.12
CA ALA A 196 5.15 15.71 -8.39
C ALA A 196 5.23 16.56 -9.66
N VAL A 197 5.51 17.85 -9.51
CA VAL A 197 5.74 18.79 -10.61
C VAL A 197 7.17 19.31 -10.53
N SER A 198 7.93 19.18 -11.61
CA SER A 198 9.31 19.70 -11.71
C SER A 198 9.33 21.21 -11.95
N ALA A 199 10.47 21.85 -11.67
CA ALA A 199 10.67 23.28 -11.96
C ALA A 199 10.46 23.60 -13.46
N ASP A 200 10.91 22.72 -14.35
CA ASP A 200 10.74 22.87 -15.80
C ASP A 200 9.27 22.74 -16.22
N GLN A 201 8.48 21.93 -15.52
CA GLN A 201 7.04 21.86 -15.79
C GLN A 201 6.30 23.12 -15.33
N LEU A 202 6.76 23.78 -14.26
CA LEU A 202 6.17 25.03 -13.77
C LEU A 202 6.38 26.22 -14.71
N SER A 203 7.33 26.15 -15.64
CA SER A 203 7.56 27.19 -16.65
C SER A 203 6.76 26.99 -17.94
N LEU A 204 6.05 25.86 -18.08
CA LEU A 204 5.21 25.58 -19.24
C LEU A 204 3.99 26.52 -19.28
N PRO A 205 3.40 26.74 -20.47
CA PRO A 205 2.11 27.42 -20.58
C PRO A 205 1.07 26.80 -19.65
N PHE A 206 0.27 27.63 -18.98
CA PHE A 206 -0.63 27.18 -17.91
C PHE A 206 -1.55 26.01 -18.32
N ARG A 207 -2.05 26.03 -19.57
CA ARG A 207 -2.85 24.93 -20.14
C ARG A 207 -2.08 23.61 -20.20
N GLU A 208 -0.82 23.63 -20.60
CA GLU A 208 0.03 22.45 -20.71
C GLU A 208 0.36 21.89 -19.32
N LEU A 209 0.74 22.77 -18.38
CA LEU A 209 0.95 22.40 -16.99
C LEU A 209 -0.30 21.73 -16.39
N LEU A 210 -1.48 22.33 -16.56
CA LEU A 210 -2.73 21.79 -16.03
C LEU A 210 -3.12 20.46 -16.69
N THR A 211 -2.77 20.26 -17.97
CA THR A 211 -2.94 19.00 -18.69
C THR A 211 -2.03 17.90 -18.14
N ILE A 212 -0.76 18.21 -17.89
CA ILE A 212 0.18 17.25 -17.28
C ILE A 212 -0.32 16.83 -15.90
N ILE A 213 -0.72 17.80 -15.06
CA ILE A 213 -1.24 17.51 -13.72
C ILE A 213 -2.53 16.68 -13.80
N GLY A 214 -3.46 17.07 -14.68
CA GLY A 214 -4.73 16.35 -14.87
C GLY A 214 -4.52 14.90 -15.30
N ARG A 215 -3.59 14.66 -16.22
CA ARG A 215 -3.19 13.32 -16.66
C ARG A 215 -2.57 12.53 -15.52
N ASN A 216 -1.59 13.09 -14.81
CA ASN A 216 -0.92 12.39 -13.70
C ASN A 216 -1.91 12.01 -12.59
N LEU A 217 -2.87 12.89 -12.27
CA LEU A 217 -3.94 12.60 -11.32
C LEU A 217 -4.83 11.45 -11.80
N LEU A 218 -5.26 11.48 -13.07
CA LEU A 218 -6.06 10.42 -13.68
C LEU A 218 -5.33 9.07 -13.69
N GLU A 219 -4.05 9.04 -14.08
CA GLU A 219 -3.23 7.82 -14.08
C GLU A 219 -3.10 7.24 -12.66
N ALA A 220 -2.87 8.10 -11.67
CA ALA A 220 -2.76 7.66 -10.29
C ALA A 220 -4.07 7.09 -9.74
N MET A 221 -5.22 7.75 -9.99
CA MET A 221 -6.52 7.25 -9.54
C MET A 221 -6.96 5.96 -10.25
N MET A 222 -6.49 5.73 -11.49
CA MET A 222 -6.76 4.52 -12.26
C MET A 222 -5.76 3.39 -12.00
N THR A 223 -4.77 3.61 -11.12
CA THR A 223 -3.82 2.55 -10.77
C THR A 223 -4.53 1.45 -9.97
N PRO A 224 -4.35 0.15 -10.30
CA PRO A 224 -5.04 -0.95 -9.62
C PRO A 224 -4.93 -0.91 -8.09
N SER A 225 -3.75 -0.59 -7.56
CA SER A 225 -3.51 -0.45 -6.12
C SER A 225 -4.43 0.57 -5.45
N LEU A 226 -4.64 1.74 -6.08
CA LEU A 226 -5.45 2.81 -5.50
C LEU A 226 -6.95 2.57 -5.68
N LEU A 227 -7.35 1.94 -6.81
CA LEU A 227 -8.71 1.46 -7.03
C LEU A 227 -9.11 0.43 -5.98
N GLU A 228 -8.26 -0.55 -5.70
CA GLU A 228 -8.52 -1.58 -4.69
C GLU A 228 -8.60 -1.01 -3.26
N VAL A 229 -7.76 -0.04 -2.92
CA VAL A 229 -7.86 0.67 -1.63
C VAL A 229 -9.16 1.48 -1.55
N CYS A 230 -9.55 2.17 -2.63
CA CYS A 230 -10.81 2.91 -2.66
C CYS A 230 -12.01 1.98 -2.52
N TYR A 231 -12.04 0.88 -3.29
CA TYR A 231 -13.07 -0.15 -3.22
C TYR A 231 -13.18 -0.73 -1.81
N THR A 232 -12.04 -1.07 -1.19
CA THR A 232 -12.01 -1.58 0.19
C THR A 232 -12.50 -0.54 1.19
N ALA A 233 -12.13 0.73 1.02
CA ALA A 233 -12.63 1.81 1.85
C ALA A 233 -14.15 1.98 1.73
N VAL A 234 -14.72 1.84 0.53
CA VAL A 234 -16.19 1.86 0.35
C VAL A 234 -16.84 0.68 1.09
N LEU A 235 -16.31 -0.54 0.95
CA LEU A 235 -16.86 -1.74 1.59
C LEU A 235 -16.83 -1.70 3.12
N GLU A 236 -15.81 -1.07 3.69
CA GLU A 236 -15.53 -1.14 5.13
C GLU A 236 -15.80 0.19 5.86
N ALA A 237 -16.39 1.18 5.19
CA ALA A 237 -16.64 2.52 5.71
C ALA A 237 -17.42 2.55 7.03
N GLU A 238 -18.41 1.67 7.19
CA GLU A 238 -19.21 1.59 8.42
C GLU A 238 -18.42 0.97 9.59
N ARG A 239 -17.52 0.02 9.30
CA ARG A 239 -16.79 -0.73 10.34
C ARG A 239 -15.52 -0.03 10.80
N TYR A 240 -14.81 0.60 9.87
CA TYR A 240 -13.49 1.19 10.11
C TYR A 240 -13.41 2.64 9.61
N PRO A 241 -14.23 3.56 10.15
CA PRO A 241 -14.35 4.93 9.65
C PRO A 241 -13.06 5.75 9.80
N ALA A 242 -12.14 5.42 10.72
CA ALA A 242 -10.84 6.09 10.77
C ALA A 242 -9.97 5.67 9.57
N ALA A 243 -9.93 4.38 9.25
CA ALA A 243 -9.19 3.87 8.09
C ALA A 243 -9.70 4.47 6.78
N THR A 244 -11.00 4.60 6.59
CA THR A 244 -11.57 5.09 5.33
C THR A 244 -11.42 6.61 5.16
N ARG A 245 -11.40 7.37 6.27
CA ARG A 245 -11.08 8.80 6.25
C ARG A 245 -9.68 9.09 5.71
N VAL A 246 -8.71 8.20 5.96
CA VAL A 246 -7.34 8.32 5.42
C VAL A 246 -7.36 8.49 3.91
N TYR A 247 -8.20 7.76 3.19
CA TYR A 247 -8.31 7.88 1.73
C TYR A 247 -8.70 9.30 1.32
N ALA A 248 -9.74 9.87 1.95
CA ALA A 248 -10.19 11.23 1.66
C ALA A 248 -9.13 12.29 2.03
N GLU A 249 -8.44 12.10 3.15
CA GLU A 249 -7.45 13.04 3.70
C GLU A 249 -6.14 13.04 2.91
N HIS A 250 -5.60 11.87 2.59
CA HIS A 250 -4.30 11.75 1.95
C HIS A 250 -4.38 11.76 0.43
N GLY A 251 -5.57 11.48 -0.14
CA GLY A 251 -5.82 11.51 -1.58
C GLY A 251 -6.50 12.81 -2.03
N PRO A 252 -7.84 12.84 -2.18
CA PRO A 252 -8.54 13.99 -2.75
C PRO A 252 -8.29 15.33 -2.06
N LYS A 253 -8.33 15.41 -0.72
CA LYS A 253 -8.11 16.69 0.00
C LYS A 253 -6.71 17.25 -0.27
N ARG A 254 -5.70 16.38 -0.32
CA ARG A 254 -4.33 16.77 -0.63
C ARG A 254 -4.18 17.26 -2.07
N ALA A 255 -4.77 16.55 -3.03
CA ALA A 255 -4.77 16.97 -4.43
C ALA A 255 -5.47 18.33 -4.62
N ILE A 256 -6.62 18.53 -3.98
CA ILE A 256 -7.34 19.80 -3.97
C ILE A 256 -6.43 20.91 -3.44
N ALA A 257 -5.80 20.73 -2.27
CA ALA A 257 -4.94 21.75 -1.68
C ALA A 257 -3.76 22.16 -2.57
N VAL A 258 -3.15 21.22 -3.31
CA VAL A 258 -2.08 21.52 -4.27
C VAL A 258 -2.63 22.26 -5.49
N LEU A 259 -3.74 21.76 -6.07
CA LEU A 259 -4.40 22.40 -7.20
C LEU A 259 -4.83 23.83 -6.86
N SER A 260 -5.38 24.08 -5.67
CA SER A 260 -5.78 25.42 -5.23
C SER A 260 -4.62 26.41 -5.28
N LYS A 261 -3.43 26.02 -4.78
CA LYS A 261 -2.23 26.88 -4.84
C LYS A 261 -1.79 27.18 -6.28
N ILE A 262 -1.92 26.21 -7.17
CA ILE A 262 -1.60 26.37 -8.60
C ILE A 262 -2.60 27.35 -9.25
N LEU A 263 -3.89 27.21 -8.96
CA LEU A 263 -4.93 28.11 -9.44
C LEU A 263 -4.76 29.53 -8.88
N GLU A 264 -4.44 29.69 -7.58
CA GLU A 264 -4.16 30.99 -6.96
C GLU A 264 -3.00 31.71 -7.66
N LYS A 265 -1.92 30.97 -7.97
CA LYS A 265 -0.81 31.52 -8.74
C LYS A 265 -1.27 31.96 -10.14
N ALA A 266 -2.06 31.14 -10.82
CA ALA A 266 -2.57 31.46 -12.15
C ALA A 266 -3.52 32.68 -12.16
N VAL A 267 -4.30 32.89 -11.10
CA VAL A 267 -5.10 34.11 -10.90
C VAL A 267 -4.19 35.32 -10.70
N ARG A 268 -3.18 35.24 -9.83
CA ARG A 268 -2.21 36.33 -9.62
C ARG A 268 -1.45 36.71 -10.89
N ASP A 269 -1.11 35.71 -11.71
CA ASP A 269 -0.38 35.89 -12.97
C ASP A 269 -1.33 36.31 -14.13
N GLY A 270 -2.64 36.44 -13.87
CA GLY A 270 -3.64 36.93 -14.83
C GLY A 270 -4.08 35.92 -15.91
N HIS A 271 -3.69 34.65 -15.76
CA HIS A 271 -4.01 33.56 -16.70
C HIS A 271 -5.49 33.13 -16.65
N ILE A 272 -6.13 33.23 -15.48
CA ILE A 272 -7.55 32.88 -15.27
C ILE A 272 -8.23 33.90 -14.35
N ALA A 273 -9.56 33.96 -14.39
CA ALA A 273 -10.38 34.71 -13.44
C ALA A 273 -11.22 33.73 -12.61
N LEU A 274 -10.90 33.61 -11.32
CA LEU A 274 -11.60 32.71 -10.40
C LEU A 274 -11.64 33.31 -8.99
N ALA A 275 -12.84 33.44 -8.42
CA ALA A 275 -13.04 34.01 -7.09
C ALA A 275 -12.67 33.03 -5.96
N ASP A 276 -12.96 31.74 -6.13
CA ASP A 276 -12.70 30.69 -5.15
C ASP A 276 -11.85 29.56 -5.78
N CYS A 277 -10.54 29.60 -5.51
CA CYS A 277 -9.57 28.64 -6.03
C CYS A 277 -9.73 27.24 -5.41
N ASP A 278 -10.27 27.13 -4.20
CA ASP A 278 -10.53 25.87 -3.53
C ASP A 278 -11.75 25.16 -4.13
N ALA A 279 -12.84 25.89 -4.37
CA ALA A 279 -13.97 25.38 -5.13
C ALA A 279 -13.60 25.08 -6.60
N GLY A 280 -12.75 25.89 -7.23
CA GLY A 280 -12.24 25.62 -8.58
C GLY A 280 -11.44 24.32 -8.66
N ALA A 281 -10.53 24.08 -7.71
CA ALA A 281 -9.76 22.85 -7.62
C ALA A 281 -10.66 21.62 -7.44
N ARG A 282 -11.68 21.70 -6.58
CA ARG A 282 -12.70 20.64 -6.42
C ARG A 282 -13.44 20.36 -7.72
N ARG A 283 -13.89 21.39 -8.43
CA ARG A 283 -14.59 21.24 -9.73
C ARG A 283 -13.68 20.60 -10.77
N PHE A 284 -12.44 21.06 -10.88
CA PHE A 284 -11.47 20.49 -11.81
C PHE A 284 -11.23 18.99 -11.54
N LEU A 285 -10.99 18.62 -10.27
CA LEU A 285 -10.81 17.22 -9.89
C LEU A 285 -12.05 16.36 -10.16
N ALA A 286 -13.24 16.90 -9.91
CA ALA A 286 -14.50 16.22 -10.21
C ALA A 286 -14.70 16.02 -11.73
N MET A 287 -14.30 16.98 -12.57
CA MET A 287 -14.33 16.84 -14.03
C MET A 287 -13.37 15.77 -14.54
N LEU A 288 -12.21 15.62 -13.91
CA LEU A 288 -11.28 14.52 -14.23
C LEU A 288 -11.91 13.17 -13.89
N HIS A 289 -12.37 13.01 -12.63
CA HIS A 289 -13.06 11.79 -12.18
C HIS A 289 -14.22 11.44 -13.12
N GLY A 290 -15.21 12.34 -13.26
CA GLY A 290 -16.49 12.02 -13.86
C GLY A 290 -17.02 10.65 -13.39
N ASP A 291 -17.52 9.87 -14.34
CA ASP A 291 -18.03 8.50 -14.13
C ASP A 291 -16.97 7.39 -14.20
N ILE A 292 -15.81 7.65 -14.82
CA ILE A 292 -14.79 6.62 -15.12
C ILE A 292 -14.24 5.95 -13.86
N HIS A 293 -14.04 6.74 -12.80
CA HIS A 293 -13.52 6.23 -11.54
C HIS A 293 -14.55 5.37 -10.82
N LEU A 294 -15.84 5.74 -10.89
CA LEU A 294 -16.91 4.92 -10.34
C LEU A 294 -17.07 3.62 -11.12
N GLN A 295 -17.02 3.66 -12.45
CA GLN A 295 -17.06 2.46 -13.30
C GLN A 295 -15.91 1.51 -12.96
N ALA A 296 -14.68 2.02 -12.81
CA ALA A 296 -13.51 1.23 -12.43
C ALA A 296 -13.67 0.56 -11.05
N ILE A 297 -14.15 1.31 -10.03
CA ILE A 297 -14.42 0.75 -8.69
C ILE A 297 -15.50 -0.34 -8.73
N LEU A 298 -16.53 -0.13 -9.54
CA LEU A 298 -17.63 -1.10 -9.73
C LEU A 298 -17.25 -2.25 -10.68
N GLN A 299 -16.01 -2.28 -11.19
CA GLN A 299 -15.52 -3.26 -12.15
C GLN A 299 -16.40 -3.34 -13.42
N ILE A 300 -16.88 -2.19 -13.87
CA ILE A 300 -17.69 -2.05 -15.08
C ILE A 300 -16.78 -1.64 -16.23
N GLY A 301 -16.61 -2.54 -17.20
CA GLY A 301 -15.77 -2.31 -18.37
C GLY A 301 -14.27 -2.44 -18.07
N ASP A 302 -13.46 -2.09 -19.05
CA ASP A 302 -12.00 -2.14 -18.94
C ASP A 302 -11.44 -0.86 -18.32
N VAL A 303 -10.28 -0.97 -17.67
CA VAL A 303 -9.54 0.20 -17.18
C VAL A 303 -9.13 1.06 -18.39
N PRO A 304 -9.29 2.39 -18.34
CA PRO A 304 -8.99 3.27 -19.47
C PRO A 304 -7.55 3.14 -19.94
N THR A 305 -7.36 3.12 -21.25
CA THR A 305 -6.04 3.15 -21.88
C THR A 305 -5.33 4.49 -21.61
N PRO A 306 -3.99 4.53 -21.69
CA PRO A 306 -3.25 5.79 -21.55
C PRO A 306 -3.71 6.89 -22.53
N SER A 307 -4.11 6.53 -23.75
CA SER A 307 -4.66 7.47 -24.73
C SER A 307 -6.02 8.04 -24.32
N GLU A 308 -6.89 7.23 -23.72
CA GLU A 308 -8.19 7.69 -23.22
C GLU A 308 -8.01 8.59 -21.99
N ILE A 309 -7.04 8.27 -21.13
CA ILE A 309 -6.67 9.12 -19.99
C ILE A 309 -6.16 10.49 -20.48
N ASP A 310 -5.25 10.53 -21.46
CA ASP A 310 -4.74 11.78 -22.03
C ASP A 310 -5.85 12.61 -22.70
N LEU A 311 -6.72 11.97 -23.48
CA LEU A 311 -7.86 12.63 -24.12
C LEU A 311 -8.83 13.22 -23.08
N ARG A 312 -9.11 12.49 -22.00
CA ARG A 312 -9.99 12.94 -20.92
C ARG A 312 -9.35 14.10 -20.15
N ALA A 313 -8.06 14.05 -19.86
CA ALA A 313 -7.32 15.14 -19.24
C ALA A 313 -7.39 16.42 -20.09
N ARG A 314 -7.08 16.34 -21.39
CA ARG A 314 -7.14 17.48 -22.31
C ARG A 314 -8.54 18.06 -22.41
N THR A 315 -9.56 17.21 -22.49
CA THR A 315 -10.96 17.62 -22.56
C THR A 315 -11.38 18.34 -21.28
N ALA A 316 -11.09 17.78 -20.12
CA ALA A 316 -11.40 18.39 -18.83
C ALA A 316 -10.70 19.74 -18.66
N VAL A 317 -9.41 19.85 -19.02
CA VAL A 317 -8.66 21.11 -18.98
C VAL A 317 -9.24 22.14 -19.93
N LYS A 318 -9.60 21.75 -21.16
CA LYS A 318 -10.24 22.65 -22.11
C LYS A 318 -11.51 23.24 -21.53
N LEU A 319 -12.45 22.38 -21.11
CA LEU A 319 -13.73 22.80 -20.56
C LEU A 319 -13.58 23.66 -19.30
N PHE A 320 -12.65 23.27 -18.41
CA PHE A 320 -12.38 24.02 -17.19
C PHE A 320 -11.88 25.43 -17.51
N LEU A 321 -10.85 25.57 -18.36
CA LEU A 321 -10.28 26.87 -18.71
C LEU A 321 -11.25 27.76 -19.48
N ASP A 322 -12.03 27.19 -20.40
CA ASP A 322 -13.05 27.93 -21.15
C ASP A 322 -14.13 28.49 -20.21
N GLY A 323 -14.47 27.76 -19.14
CA GLY A 323 -15.38 28.26 -18.09
C GLY A 323 -14.81 29.36 -17.20
N MET A 324 -13.48 29.45 -17.07
CA MET A 324 -12.81 30.47 -16.23
C MET A 324 -12.52 31.78 -16.99
N THR A 325 -12.61 31.80 -18.31
CA THR A 325 -12.39 33.00 -19.13
C THR A 325 -13.69 33.77 -19.40
N ALA A 326 -14.84 33.10 -19.36
CA ALA A 326 -16.16 33.71 -19.61
C ALA A 326 -16.55 34.78 -18.57
N GLY A 327 -16.01 34.72 -17.34
CA GLY A 327 -16.22 35.74 -16.30
C GLY A 327 -15.57 37.12 -16.59
N ARG A 328 -14.83 37.28 -17.70
CA ARG A 328 -14.34 38.58 -18.18
C ARG A 328 -15.36 39.33 -19.07
N ALA A 329 -16.41 38.67 -19.55
CA ALA A 329 -17.28 39.24 -20.59
C ALA A 329 -18.54 39.96 -20.06
N GLU A 330 -18.89 39.78 -18.77
CA GLU A 330 -20.01 40.50 -18.15
C GLU A 330 -19.53 41.81 -17.52
N THR A 331 -19.19 42.78 -18.37
CA THR A 331 -19.26 44.19 -17.97
C THR A 331 -20.72 44.61 -18.12
N PRO A 332 -21.38 45.23 -17.12
CA PRO A 332 -22.72 45.75 -17.31
C PRO A 332 -22.67 46.77 -18.45
N VAL A 333 -23.47 46.55 -19.49
CA VAL A 333 -23.80 47.62 -20.43
C VAL A 333 -24.64 48.60 -19.61
N ASP A 334 -24.02 49.71 -19.24
CA ASP A 334 -24.73 50.88 -18.72
C ASP A 334 -25.58 51.41 -19.89
N GLU A 335 -26.81 50.90 -19.99
CA GLU A 335 -27.85 51.48 -20.83
C GLU A 335 -28.23 52.84 -20.23
N GLY A 336 -27.50 53.87 -20.64
CA GLY A 336 -27.93 55.24 -20.44
C GLY A 336 -29.25 55.47 -21.19
N GLN A 337 -30.30 55.79 -20.43
CA GLN A 337 -31.40 56.67 -20.82
C GLN A 337 -31.76 57.61 -19.67
#